data_AF-A0AAT9L7D6-F1
#
_entry.id   AF-A0AAT9L7D6-F1
#
_cell.length_a   1.000
_cell.length_b   1.000
_cell.length_c   1.000
_cell.angle_alpha   90.00
_cell.angle_beta   90.00
_cell.angle_gamma   90.00
#
_symmetry.space_group_name_H-M   'P 1'
#
loop_
_entity.id
_entity.type
_entity.pdbx_description
1 polymer ?
#
loop_
_entity_poly.entity_id
_entity_poly.type
_entity_poly.pdbx_seq_one_letter_code
_entity_poly.pdbx_strand_id
1 'polypeptide(L)'
;MSAGVHDPLAGFDATVHAPNRLRVCALLDTAGEAEFGLVQEQLGLSASVLSKHVTVLMDAGYVEQRKAVRDARQRVWLRLTPGGRDAYRGHLAALRAIVGPPDPVFRP
;
A
#
# COMPACT_ATOMS: atom_id res chain seq x y z
N MET A 1 -12.40 14.38 -30.08
CA MET A 1 -11.51 13.51 -29.29
C MET A 1 -12.36 12.85 -28.23
N SER A 2 -12.83 11.63 -28.52
CA SER A 2 -13.61 10.86 -27.55
C SER A 2 -12.71 10.53 -26.38
N ALA A 3 -12.88 11.23 -25.26
CA ALA A 3 -12.31 10.79 -24.00
C ALA A 3 -12.87 9.38 -23.79
N GLY A 4 -12.03 8.36 -23.96
CA GLY A 4 -12.38 7.00 -23.59
C GLY A 4 -12.93 7.07 -22.18
N VAL A 5 -14.12 6.52 -21.97
CA VAL A 5 -14.75 6.43 -20.66
C VAL A 5 -13.87 5.49 -19.83
N HIS A 6 -12.82 6.04 -19.22
CA HIS A 6 -12.07 5.35 -18.20
C HIS A 6 -12.98 5.33 -16.99
N ASP A 7 -13.61 4.17 -16.74
CA ASP A 7 -14.34 3.94 -15.51
C ASP A 7 -13.38 4.24 -14.33
N PRO A 8 -13.63 5.31 -13.55
CA PRO A 8 -12.75 5.70 -12.45
C PRO A 8 -12.62 4.58 -11.40
N LEU A 9 -13.57 3.66 -11.37
CA LEU A 9 -13.59 2.52 -10.46
C LEU A 9 -12.78 1.33 -10.96
N ALA A 10 -12.37 1.29 -12.24
CA ALA A 10 -11.61 0.17 -12.79
C ALA A 10 -10.27 -0.07 -12.06
N GLY A 11 -9.67 0.98 -11.49
CA GLY A 11 -8.47 0.87 -10.65
C GLY A 11 -8.74 0.89 -9.13
N PHE A 12 -10.00 1.03 -8.70
CA PHE A 12 -10.31 1.18 -7.28
C PHE A 12 -10.21 -0.17 -6.56
N ASP A 13 -9.14 -0.32 -5.78
CA ASP A 13 -8.92 -1.52 -4.97
C ASP A 13 -9.42 -1.36 -3.51
N ALA A 14 -10.50 -2.08 -3.18
CA ALA A 14 -11.09 -2.06 -1.83
C ALA A 14 -10.18 -2.71 -0.75
N THR A 15 -9.30 -3.61 -1.15
CA THR A 15 -8.27 -4.16 -0.26
C THR A 15 -7.29 -3.04 0.10
N VAL A 16 -6.72 -2.33 -0.87
CA VAL A 16 -5.79 -1.23 -0.61
C VAL A 16 -6.46 -0.07 0.14
N HIS A 17 -7.74 0.22 -0.13
CA HIS A 17 -8.45 1.40 0.38
C HIS A 17 -8.50 1.55 1.91
N ALA A 18 -8.36 0.46 2.69
CA ALA A 18 -8.34 0.60 4.14
C ALA A 18 -7.11 1.40 4.61
N PRO A 19 -7.26 2.38 5.53
CA PRO A 19 -6.22 3.36 5.83
C PRO A 19 -4.85 2.76 6.17
N ASN A 20 -4.80 1.75 7.04
CA ASN A 20 -3.53 1.13 7.41
C ASN A 20 -2.90 0.31 6.28
N ARG A 21 -3.71 -0.35 5.43
CA ARG A 21 -3.18 -1.10 4.27
C ARG A 21 -2.63 -0.13 3.23
N LEU A 22 -3.34 0.97 2.96
CA LEU A 22 -2.83 2.04 2.10
C LEU A 22 -1.49 2.60 2.61
N ARG A 23 -1.39 2.88 3.91
CA ARG A 23 -0.15 3.38 4.55
C ARG A 23 1.00 2.38 4.47
N VAL A 24 0.73 1.08 4.67
CA VAL A 24 1.72 0.01 4.50
C VAL A 24 2.19 -0.05 3.04
N CYS A 25 1.27 -0.08 2.06
CA CYS A 25 1.61 -0.08 0.65
C CYS A 25 2.43 1.16 0.26
N ALA A 26 2.07 2.35 0.74
CA ALA A 26 2.80 3.58 0.46
C ALA A 26 4.26 3.54 0.96
N LEU A 27 4.45 3.06 2.19
CA LEU A 27 5.78 2.92 2.78
C LEU A 27 6.62 1.89 2.00
N LEU A 28 6.03 0.74 1.64
CA LEU A 28 6.73 -0.30 0.89
C LEU A 28 6.98 0.06 -0.59
N ASP A 29 6.10 0.83 -1.24
CA ASP A 29 6.32 1.33 -2.60
C ASP A 29 7.55 2.25 -2.65
N THR A 30 7.71 3.09 -1.62
CA THR A 30 8.82 4.04 -1.47
C THR A 30 10.13 3.37 -1.03
N ALA A 31 10.07 2.48 -0.03
CA ALA A 31 11.25 1.82 0.53
C ALA A 31 11.75 0.61 -0.29
N GLY A 32 10.90 0.04 -1.14
CA GLY A 32 11.17 -1.21 -1.86
C GLY A 32 10.97 -2.45 -0.98
N GLU A 33 11.70 -2.54 0.12
CA GLU A 33 11.45 -3.48 1.22
C GLU A 33 11.68 -2.81 2.58
N ALA A 34 10.99 -3.29 3.62
CA ALA A 34 11.16 -2.79 4.98
C ALA A 34 11.04 -3.91 6.01
N GLU A 35 11.78 -3.80 7.11
CA GLU A 35 11.61 -4.69 8.25
C GLU A 35 10.26 -4.43 8.93
N PHE A 36 9.58 -5.50 9.37
CA PHE A 36 8.30 -5.41 10.08
C PHE A 36 8.34 -4.42 11.25
N GLY A 37 9.40 -4.45 12.06
CA GLY A 37 9.59 -3.51 13.18
C GLY A 37 9.70 -2.04 12.72
N LEU A 38 10.38 -1.79 11.60
CA LEU A 38 10.45 -0.44 11.01
C LEU A 38 9.07 0.02 10.54
N VAL A 39 8.27 -0.86 9.94
CA VAL A 39 6.90 -0.53 9.53
C VAL A 39 6.02 -0.20 10.73
N GLN A 40 6.18 -0.93 11.85
CA GLN A 40 5.47 -0.61 13.10
C GLN A 40 5.83 0.79 13.60
N GLU A 41 7.11 1.10 13.67
CA GLU A 41 7.63 2.38 14.16
C GLU A 41 7.14 3.55 13.28
N GLN A 42 7.34 3.44 11.96
CA GLN A 42 6.99 4.49 11.01
C GLN A 42 5.48 4.75 10.92
N LEU A 43 4.66 3.71 11.11
CA LEU A 43 3.20 3.84 11.02
C LEU A 43 2.51 4.01 12.37
N GLY A 44 3.25 3.90 13.49
CA GLY A 44 2.69 3.94 14.84
C GLY A 44 1.73 2.78 15.11
N LEU A 45 1.98 1.60 14.54
CA LEU A 45 1.09 0.43 14.64
C LEU A 45 1.65 -0.59 15.61
N SER A 46 0.77 -1.17 16.43
CA SER A 46 1.12 -2.35 17.22
C SER A 46 1.40 -3.55 16.30
N ALA A 47 2.17 -4.52 16.80
CA ALA A 47 2.50 -5.72 16.04
C ALA A 47 1.23 -6.49 15.63
N SER A 48 0.24 -6.58 16.52
CA SER A 48 -1.02 -7.29 16.22
C SER A 48 -1.83 -6.60 15.13
N VAL A 49 -1.90 -5.27 15.15
CA VAL A 49 -2.61 -4.49 14.12
C VAL A 49 -1.89 -4.60 12.77
N LEU A 50 -0.56 -4.43 12.75
CA LEU A 50 0.21 -4.56 11.52
C LEU A 50 0.10 -5.97 10.93
N SER A 51 0.25 -7.01 11.75
CA SER A 51 0.11 -8.40 11.30
C SER A 51 -1.24 -8.65 10.63
N LYS A 52 -2.34 -8.19 11.23
CA LYS A 52 -3.68 -8.35 10.63
C LYS A 52 -3.78 -7.70 9.24
N HIS A 53 -3.20 -6.51 9.07
CA HIS A 53 -3.21 -5.83 7.78
C HIS A 53 -2.28 -6.48 6.75
N VAL A 54 -1.10 -6.94 7.18
CA VAL A 54 -0.14 -7.65 6.33
C VAL A 54 -0.71 -8.98 5.86
N THR A 55 -1.37 -9.75 6.73
CA THR A 55 -2.04 -11.01 6.34
C THR A 55 -3.06 -10.76 5.24
N VAL A 56 -3.95 -9.77 5.38
CA VAL A 56 -4.91 -9.43 4.33
C VAL A 56 -4.24 -9.03 3.01
N LEU A 57 -3.14 -8.30 3.06
CA LEU A 57 -2.37 -7.93 1.87
C LEU A 57 -1.65 -9.13 1.23
N MET A 58 -1.20 -10.09 2.05
CA MET A 58 -0.60 -11.34 1.57
C MET A 58 -1.64 -12.26 0.94
N ASP A 59 -2.82 -12.38 1.54
CA ASP A 59 -3.93 -13.19 1.02
C ASP A 59 -4.42 -12.65 -0.34
N ALA A 60 -4.35 -11.33 -0.53
CA ALA A 60 -4.58 -10.67 -1.83
C ALA A 60 -3.39 -10.77 -2.81
N GLY A 61 -2.25 -11.34 -2.40
CA GLY A 61 -1.05 -11.45 -3.21
C GLY A 61 -0.28 -10.14 -3.40
N TYR A 62 -0.55 -9.11 -2.60
CA TYR A 62 0.02 -7.76 -2.76
C TYR A 62 1.30 -7.54 -1.97
N VAL A 63 1.43 -8.20 -0.84
CA VAL A 63 2.64 -8.17 -0.01
C VAL A 63 3.18 -9.58 0.10
N GLU A 64 4.50 -9.69 0.19
CA GLU A 64 5.17 -10.91 0.59
C GLU A 64 6.08 -10.65 1.78
N GLN A 65 6.28 -11.68 2.60
CA GLN A 65 7.21 -11.65 3.71
C GLN A 65 8.38 -12.61 3.48
N ARG A 66 9.59 -12.19 3.86
CA ARG A 66 10.76 -13.08 3.92
C ARG A 66 11.42 -13.00 5.28
N LYS A 67 11.87 -14.14 5.78
CA LYS A 67 12.66 -14.23 7.01
C LYS A 67 14.14 -14.10 6.63
N ALA A 68 14.87 -13.23 7.30
CA ALA A 68 16.31 -13.08 7.12
C ALA A 68 17.02 -13.05 8.46
N VAL A 69 18.17 -13.71 8.54
CA VAL A 69 19.07 -13.62 9.70
C VAL A 69 19.98 -12.44 9.48
N ARG A 70 19.92 -11.46 10.39
CA ARG A 70 20.83 -10.31 10.42
C ARG A 70 21.25 -10.09 11.86
N ASP A 71 22.55 -10.00 12.11
CA ASP A 71 23.13 -9.80 13.46
C ASP A 71 22.66 -10.86 14.47
N ALA A 72 22.69 -12.14 14.08
CA ALA A 72 22.24 -13.29 14.86
C ALA A 72 20.74 -13.27 15.28
N ARG A 73 19.95 -12.32 14.78
CA ARG A 73 18.51 -12.23 15.02
C ARG A 73 17.72 -12.48 13.75
N GLN A 74 16.64 -13.24 13.87
CA GLN A 74 15.70 -13.46 12.78
C GLN A 74 14.78 -12.24 12.64
N ARG A 75 14.80 -11.61 11.47
CA ARG A 75 13.97 -10.45 11.14
C ARG A 75 13.00 -10.80 10.03
N VAL A 76 11.82 -10.20 10.07
CA VAL A 76 10.79 -10.33 9.02
C VAL A 76 10.85 -9.09 8.16
N TRP A 77 11.03 -9.29 6.86
CA TRP A 77 11.04 -8.25 5.84
C TRP A 77 9.79 -8.34 5.01
N LEU A 78 9.20 -7.19 4.70
CA LEU A 78 8.02 -7.03 3.89
C LEU A 78 8.40 -6.31 2.59
N ARG A 79 7.79 -6.71 1.48
CA ARG A 79 7.87 -5.98 0.21
C ARG A 79 6.55 -6.09 -0.54
N LEU A 80 6.27 -5.12 -1.41
CA LEU A 80 5.21 -5.27 -2.40
C LEU A 80 5.64 -6.29 -3.46
N THR A 81 4.72 -7.16 -3.84
CA THR A 81 4.84 -7.95 -5.06
C THR A 81 4.66 -7.02 -6.28
N PRO A 82 5.00 -7.45 -7.51
CA PRO A 82 4.65 -6.70 -8.72
C PRO A 82 3.15 -6.36 -8.79
N GLY A 83 2.28 -7.36 -8.55
CA GLY A 83 0.84 -7.17 -8.54
C GLY A 83 0.35 -6.22 -7.43
N GLY A 84 0.96 -6.26 -6.24
CA GLY A 84 0.63 -5.32 -5.16
C GLY A 84 1.05 -3.89 -5.46
N ARG A 85 2.16 -3.70 -6.18
CA ARG A 85 2.60 -2.39 -6.66
C ARG A 85 1.63 -1.84 -7.69
N ASP A 86 1.20 -2.67 -8.62
CA ASP A 86 0.21 -2.30 -9.63
C ASP A 86 -1.15 -1.97 -9.00
N ALA A 87 -1.61 -2.78 -8.05
CA ALA A 87 -2.84 -2.54 -7.29
C ALA A 87 -2.79 -1.23 -6.50
N TYR A 88 -1.69 -0.96 -5.79
CA TYR A 88 -1.51 0.29 -5.06
C TYR A 88 -1.52 1.52 -5.99
N ARG A 89 -0.76 1.48 -7.08
CA ARG A 89 -0.66 2.60 -8.03
C ARG A 89 -1.96 2.80 -8.81
N GLY A 90 -2.61 1.72 -9.21
CA GLY A 90 -3.94 1.73 -9.81
C GLY A 90 -4.97 2.36 -8.88
N HIS A 91 -4.95 2.01 -7.59
CA HIS A 91 -5.82 2.61 -6.59
C HIS A 91 -5.57 4.11 -6.44
N LEU A 92 -4.32 4.56 -6.40
CA LEU A 92 -4.01 5.99 -6.37
C LEU A 92 -4.49 6.72 -7.63
N ALA A 93 -4.41 6.10 -8.80
CA ALA A 93 -4.92 6.68 -10.04
C ALA A 93 -6.44 6.79 -10.02
N ALA A 94 -7.13 5.74 -9.54
CA ALA A 94 -8.58 5.74 -9.35
C ALA A 94 -9.03 6.84 -8.37
N LEU A 95 -8.38 6.97 -7.21
CA LEU A 95 -8.68 8.03 -6.24
C LEU A 95 -8.53 9.42 -6.87
N ARG A 96 -7.47 9.68 -7.64
CA ARG A 96 -7.27 10.96 -8.34
C ARG A 96 -8.35 11.22 -9.40
N ALA A 97 -8.78 10.19 -10.11
CA ALA A 97 -9.86 10.31 -11.10
C ALA A 97 -11.21 10.60 -10.43
N ILE A 98 -11.48 9.99 -9.27
CA ILE A 98 -12.72 10.17 -8.49
C ILE A 98 -12.79 11.58 -7.89
N VAL A 99 -11.70 12.04 -7.26
CA VAL A 99 -11.68 13.37 -6.61
C VAL A 99 -11.56 14.52 -7.60
N GLY A 100 -11.09 14.24 -8.82
CA GLY A 100 -10.77 15.26 -9.81
C GLY A 100 -9.50 16.06 -9.46
N PRO A 101 -9.11 17.03 -10.30
CA PRO A 101 -8.05 17.96 -9.97
C PRO A 101 -8.44 18.78 -8.72
N PRO A 102 -7.48 19.12 -7.83
CA PRO A 102 -7.76 20.03 -6.72
C PRO A 102 -8.30 21.35 -7.28
N ASP A 103 -9.39 21.84 -6.70
CA ASP A 103 -9.94 23.14 -7.07
C ASP A 103 -8.86 24.22 -6.84
N PRO A 104 -8.43 24.96 -7.87
CA PRO A 104 -7.38 25.97 -7.74
C PRO A 104 -7.73 27.08 -6.74
N VAL A 105 -9.01 27.24 -6.38
CA VAL A 105 -9.49 28.24 -5.42
C VAL A 105 -9.43 27.74 -3.98
N PHE A 106 -9.49 26.43 -3.74
CA PHE A 106 -9.38 25.85 -2.40
C PHE A 106 -7.92 25.50 -2.08
N ARG A 107 -7.16 26.49 -1.58
CA ARG A 107 -5.88 26.27 -0.92
C ARG A 107 -6.03 26.55 0.58
N PRO A 108 -5.83 25.55 1.46
CA PRO A 108 -5.82 25.78 2.90
C PRO A 108 -4.61 26.61 3.35
#